data_AF-A0A1E1XSQ0-F1
#
_entry.id   AF-A0A1E1XSQ0-F1
#
_cell.length_a   1.000
_cell.length_b   1.000
_cell.length_c   1.000
_cell.angle_alpha   90.00
_cell.angle_beta   90.00
_cell.angle_gamma   90.00
#
_symmetry.space_group_name_H-M   'P 1'
#
loop_
_entity.id
_entity.type
_entity.pdbx_description
1 polymer ?
#
loop_
_entity_poly.entity_id
_entity_poly.type
_entity_poly.pdbx_seq_one_letter_code
_entity_poly.pdbx_strand_id
1 'polypeptide(L)' 'PRPRCKPGERFRTCVSSSCGERRCSDVGKPRPVGCTLDCVTGCFCKRGLFRDWTGRCVTKNQCRRRLPGPYPFPRGGRPE' A
#
# COMPACT_ATOMS: atom_id res chain seq x y z
N PRO A 1 -0.77 9.79 24.68
CA PRO A 1 -1.55 9.98 23.43
C PRO A 1 -1.15 8.95 22.35
N ARG A 2 -1.99 7.95 22.08
CA ARG A 2 -1.74 7.03 20.96
C ARG A 2 -1.93 7.80 19.65
N PRO A 3 -0.96 7.81 18.72
CA PRO A 3 -1.15 8.44 17.42
C PRO A 3 -2.41 7.85 16.78
N ARG A 4 -3.35 8.73 16.40
CA ARG A 4 -4.66 8.36 15.85
C ARG A 4 -4.50 7.91 14.40
N CYS A 5 -4.01 6.68 14.21
CA CYS A 5 -4.05 6.03 12.91
C CYS A 5 -5.46 5.51 12.62
N LYS A 6 -5.83 5.44 11.33
CA LYS A 6 -7.14 4.92 10.91
C LYS A 6 -7.25 3.42 11.21
N PRO A 7 -8.47 2.87 11.23
CA PRO A 7 -8.66 1.42 11.32
C PRO A 7 -7.88 0.69 10.22
N GLY A 8 -7.06 -0.28 10.60
CA GLY A 8 -6.20 -1.02 9.67
C GLY A 8 -4.80 -0.43 9.45
N GLU A 9 -4.50 0.71 10.07
CA GLU A 9 -3.16 1.28 10.10
C GLU A 9 -2.45 0.94 11.42
N ARG A 10 -1.11 0.97 11.40
CA ARG A 10 -0.26 0.89 12.58
C ARG A 10 0.75 2.03 12.49
N PHE A 11 0.93 2.74 13.60
CA PHE A 11 1.98 3.73 13.70
C PHE A 11 3.33 3.01 13.66
N ARG A 12 4.22 3.48 12.78
CA ARG A 12 5.57 2.96 12.66
C ARG A 12 6.54 4.12 12.52
N THR A 13 7.71 3.97 13.09
CA THR A 13 8.81 4.93 13.06
C THR A 13 9.89 4.43 12.11
N CYS A 14 10.51 5.36 11.39
CA CYS A 14 11.62 5.10 10.47
C CYS A 14 11.38 3.94 9.51
N VAL A 15 10.37 4.08 8.65
CA VAL A 15 10.02 3.06 7.67
C VAL A 15 10.19 3.60 6.27
N SER A 16 10.81 2.80 5.40
CA SER A 16 10.92 3.06 3.97
C SER A 16 9.56 3.39 3.35
N SER A 17 9.47 4.52 2.66
CA SER A 17 8.26 4.94 1.95
C SER A 17 7.83 3.92 0.88
N SER A 18 8.78 3.20 0.28
CA SER A 18 8.55 2.21 -0.79
C SER A 18 8.25 0.78 -0.30
N CYS A 19 8.71 0.40 0.89
CA CYS A 19 8.54 -0.97 1.42
C CYS A 19 7.70 -1.05 2.70
N GLY A 20 7.46 0.10 3.33
CA GLY A 20 6.73 0.22 4.59
C GLY A 20 5.26 -0.13 4.49
N GLU A 21 4.66 0.14 3.34
CA GLU A 21 3.28 -0.21 3.00
C GLU A 21 3.20 -0.66 1.53
N ARG A 22 2.12 -1.35 1.15
CA ARG A 22 1.80 -1.67 -0.25
C ARG A 22 0.57 -0.86 -0.65
N ARG A 23 0.47 -0.47 -1.90
CA ARG A 23 -0.71 0.21 -2.45
C ARG A 23 -1.55 -0.76 -3.27
N CYS A 24 -2.81 -0.43 -3.52
CA CYS A 24 -3.65 -1.22 -4.41
C CYS A 24 -3.00 -1.40 -5.80
N SER A 25 -2.17 -0.45 -6.25
CA SER A 25 -1.38 -0.54 -7.47
C SER A 25 -0.27 -1.62 -7.45
N ASP A 26 0.12 -2.10 -6.27
CA ASP A 26 1.12 -3.15 -6.07
C ASP A 26 0.48 -4.54 -5.90
N VAL A 27 -0.86 -4.63 -5.94
CA VAL A 27 -1.58 -5.90 -5.87
C VAL A 27 -1.21 -6.75 -7.08
N GLY A 28 -0.57 -7.89 -6.83
CA GLY A 28 -0.09 -8.79 -7.89
C GLY A 28 1.32 -8.47 -8.40
N LYS A 29 1.94 -7.37 -7.93
CA LYS A 29 3.36 -7.09 -8.19
C LYS A 29 4.25 -7.73 -7.12
N PRO A 30 5.46 -8.18 -7.48
CA PRO A 30 6.47 -8.56 -6.49
C PRO A 30 6.84 -7.34 -5.65
N ARG A 31 7.34 -7.58 -4.43
CA ARG A 31 7.89 -6.47 -3.65
C ARG A 31 9.10 -5.90 -4.40
N PRO A 32 9.30 -4.57 -4.39
CA PRO A 32 10.49 -3.98 -4.96
C PRO A 32 11.72 -4.57 -4.27
N VAL A 33 12.74 -4.91 -5.07
CA VAL A 33 14.00 -5.50 -4.58
C VAL A 33 14.79 -4.47 -3.76
N GLY A 34 14.68 -3.18 -4.13
CA GLY A 34 15.21 -2.06 -3.38
C GLY A 34 14.12 -1.30 -2.63
N CYS A 35 14.31 -1.14 -1.32
CA CYS A 35 13.52 -0.22 -0.52
C CYS A 35 14.23 1.14 -0.48
N THR A 36 13.47 2.23 -0.57
CA THR A 36 14.06 3.54 -0.32
C THR A 36 14.52 3.65 1.14
N LEU A 37 15.66 4.30 1.38
CA LEU A 37 16.21 4.51 2.71
C LEU A 37 15.55 5.69 3.45
N ASP A 38 14.40 6.17 2.97
CA ASP A 38 13.66 7.24 3.61
C ASP A 38 13.18 6.79 5.01
N CYS A 39 13.57 7.54 6.03
CA CYS A 39 13.13 7.30 7.41
C CYS A 39 11.79 8.01 7.66
N VAL A 40 10.70 7.46 7.11
CA VAL A 40 9.37 8.07 7.25
C VAL A 40 8.67 7.54 8.50
N THR A 41 8.21 8.45 9.35
CA THR A 41 7.45 8.12 10.56
C THR A 41 6.00 8.53 10.39
N GLY A 42 5.06 7.61 10.64
CA GLY A 42 3.65 7.87 10.45
C GLY A 42 2.77 6.63 10.56
N CYS A 43 1.54 6.76 10.07
CA CYS A 43 0.58 5.65 10.01
C CYS A 43 0.76 4.88 8.70
N PHE A 44 1.09 3.60 8.81
CA PHE A 44 1.27 2.70 7.68
C PHE A 44 0.23 1.58 7.72
N CYS A 45 -0.19 1.09 6.57
CA CYS A 45 -1.06 -0.07 6.50
C CYS A 45 -0.43 -1.29 7.20
N LYS A 46 -1.24 -2.02 7.96
CA LYS A 46 -0.81 -3.31 8.54
C LYS A 46 -0.41 -4.28 7.42
N ARG A 47 0.45 -5.25 7.76
CA ARG A 47 0.83 -6.34 6.85
C ARG A 47 -0.43 -7.03 6.29
N GLY A 48 -0.47 -7.25 4.99
CA GLY A 48 -1.62 -7.85 4.28
C GLY A 48 -2.69 -6.85 3.82
N LEU A 49 -2.63 -5.60 4.26
CA LEU A 49 -3.44 -4.51 3.76
C LEU A 49 -2.67 -3.68 2.72
N PHE A 50 -3.44 -3.06 1.86
CA PHE A 50 -3.01 -2.27 0.72
C PHE A 50 -3.71 -0.91 0.79
N ARG A 51 -2.96 0.17 0.62
CA ARG A 51 -3.53 1.52 0.62
C ARG A 51 -4.22 1.80 -0.70
N ASP A 52 -5.50 2.16 -0.63
CA ASP A 52 -6.26 2.57 -1.80
C ASP A 52 -6.02 4.06 -2.11
N TRP A 53 -6.56 4.53 -3.24
CA TRP A 53 -6.45 5.94 -3.63
C TRP A 53 -7.16 6.90 -2.68
N THR A 54 -8.17 6.44 -1.92
CA THR A 54 -8.80 7.24 -0.86
C THR A 54 -7.95 7.32 0.42
N GLY A 55 -6.77 6.69 0.43
CA GLY A 55 -5.88 6.67 1.58
C GLY A 55 -6.44 5.84 2.74
N ARG A 56 -7.16 4.75 2.44
CA ARG A 56 -7.61 3.74 3.40
C ARG A 56 -6.86 2.43 3.16
N CYS A 57 -6.55 1.73 4.26
CA CYS A 57 -5.93 0.42 4.21
C CYS A 57 -7.00 -0.66 4.03
N VAL A 58 -7.00 -1.28 2.86
CA VAL A 58 -7.99 -2.29 2.47
C VAL A 58 -7.30 -3.60 2.08
N THR A 59 -8.02 -4.72 2.06
CA THR A 59 -7.44 -5.99 1.64
C THR A 59 -7.24 -6.04 0.12
N LYS A 60 -6.40 -6.97 -0.35
CA LYS A 60 -6.19 -7.24 -1.78
C LYS A 60 -7.51 -7.38 -2.56
N ASN A 61 -8.51 -8.03 -1.95
CA ASN A 61 -9.83 -8.24 -2.55
C ASN A 61 -10.64 -6.95 -2.65
N GLN A 62 -10.51 -6.05 -1.67
CA GLN A 62 -11.17 -4.75 -1.70
C GLN A 62 -10.55 -3.80 -2.73
N CYS A 63 -9.22 -3.87 -2.93
CA CYS A 63 -8.58 -3.14 -4.04
C CYS A 63 -9.16 -3.53 -5.40
N ARG A 64 -9.42 -4.84 -5.60
CA ARG A 64 -10.01 -5.36 -6.85
C ARG A 64 -11.45 -4.92 -7.06
N ARG A 65 -12.23 -4.75 -5.98
CA ARG A 65 -13.65 -4.35 -6.05
C ARG A 65 -13.89 -2.88 -6.39
N ARG A 66 -12.92 -2.00 -6.12
CA ARG A 66 -13.10 -0.57 -6.41
C ARG A 66 -12.76 -0.19 -7.85
N LEU A 67 -12.07 -1.05 -8.59
CA LEU A 67 -11.80 -0.85 -10.02
C LEU A 67 -13.07 -1.18 -10.83
N PRO A 68 -13.62 -0.22 -11.60
CA PRO A 68 -14.78 -0.50 -12.43
C PRO A 68 -14.33 -1.28 -13.68
N GLY A 69 -14.55 -2.60 -13.72
CA GLY A 69 -14.45 -3.38 -14.96
C GLY A 69 -14.00 -4.84 -14.81
N PRO A 70 -14.29 -5.70 -15.81
CA PRO A 70 -14.03 -7.13 -15.76
C PRO A 70 -12.59 -7.43 -16.20
N TYR A 71 -11.57 -7.03 -15.44
CA TYR A 71 -10.19 -7.10 -15.95
C TYR A 71 -9.39 -8.33 -15.49
N PRO A 72 -8.88 -9.16 -16.43
CA PRO A 72 -7.74 -10.03 -16.22
C PRO A 72 -6.47 -9.17 -16.25
N PHE A 73 -5.68 -9.16 -15.17
CA PHE A 73 -4.48 -8.32 -15.01
C PHE A 73 -3.41 -8.55 -16.10
N PRO A 74 -2.99 -7.53 -16.87
CA PRO A 74 -1.68 -7.51 -17.51
C PRO A 74 -0.74 -6.52 -16.79
N ARG A 75 0.56 -6.84 -16.87
CA ARG A 75 1.69 -6.17 -16.21
C ARG A 75 1.70 -4.67 -16.56
N GLY A 76 1.83 -3.75 -15.61
CA GLY A 76 3.12 -3.39 -15.04
C GLY A 76 3.91 -2.50 -16.00
N GLY A 77 3.79 -1.17 -15.86
CA GLY A 77 4.67 -0.19 -16.48
C GLY A 77 4.10 1.23 -16.37
N ARG A 78 4.81 2.13 -15.69
CA ARG A 78 4.64 3.59 -15.86
C ARG A 78 5.56 3.95 -17.03
N PRO A 79 5.09 4.64 -18.08
CA PRO A 79 6.01 5.22 -19.06
C PRO A 79 6.81 6.33 -18.37
N GLU A 80 8.08 6.40 -18.72
CA GLU A 80 9.00 7.50 -18.43
C GLU A 80 8.52 8.81 -19.06
#